data_AF-A0A8T5KX45-F1
#
_entry.id   AF-A0A8T5KX45-F1
#
_cell.length_a   1.000
_cell.length_b   1.000
_cell.length_c   1.000
_cell.angle_alpha   90.00
_cell.angle_beta   90.00
_cell.angle_gamma   90.00
#
_symmetry.space_group_name_H-M   'P 1'
#
loop_
_entity.id
_entity.type
_entity.pdbx_description
1 polymer ?
#
loop_
_entity_poly.entity_id
_entity_poly.type
_entity_poly.pdbx_seq_one_letter_code
_entity_poly.pdbx_strand_id
1 'polypeptide(L)' 'MEEMIIDASEQVVGRLASKAAKEALKGNKIVIVNADKAIISGTPKYTEKIFHEKLKKGDPYHGPFYPKTPEGVMKRIIRG' A
#
# COMPACT_ATOMS: atom_id res chain seq x y z
N MET A 1 -8.47 -22.48 -3.05
CA MET A 1 -8.28 -21.03 -2.84
C MET A 1 -8.60 -20.77 -1.40
N GLU A 2 -7.58 -20.58 -0.57
CA GLU A 2 -7.79 -20.17 0.82
C GLU A 2 -7.93 -18.65 0.87
N GLU A 3 -8.87 -18.19 1.68
CA GLU A 3 -9.09 -16.78 1.95
C GLU A 3 -8.37 -16.41 3.24
N MET A 4 -7.37 -15.54 3.13
CA MET A 4 -6.55 -15.07 4.24
C MET A 4 -6.92 -13.63 4.56
N ILE A 5 -7.38 -13.40 5.79
CA ILE A 5 -7.69 -12.08 6.30
C ILE A 5 -6.50 -11.58 7.12
N ILE A 6 -6.00 -10.39 6.79
CA ILE A 6 -4.85 -9.76 7.45
C ILE A 6 -5.30 -8.41 8.02
N ASP A 7 -5.17 -8.25 9.34
CA ASP A 7 -5.33 -6.94 9.98
C ASP A 7 -4.05 -6.11 9.83
N ALA A 8 -4.18 -4.92 9.25
CA ALA A 8 -3.05 -4.00 9.06
C ALA A 8 -2.79 -3.10 10.28
N SER A 9 -3.63 -3.15 11.32
CA SER A 9 -3.45 -2.37 12.55
C SER A 9 -2.08 -2.63 13.18
N GLU A 10 -1.35 -1.55 13.49
CA GLU A 10 0.00 -1.59 14.08
C GLU A 10 1.08 -2.30 13.26
N GLN A 11 0.77 -2.71 12.02
CA GLN A 11 1.72 -3.38 11.15
C GLN A 11 2.46 -2.37 10.29
N VAL A 12 3.76 -2.60 10.10
CA VAL A 12 4.55 -1.78 9.18
C VAL A 12 4.15 -2.10 7.74
N VAL A 13 3.61 -1.10 7.03
CA VAL A 13 3.02 -1.21 5.69
C VAL A 13 3.90 -1.99 4.71
N GLY A 14 5.20 -1.66 4.63
CA GLY A 14 6.12 -2.32 3.70
C GLY A 14 6.31 -3.81 4.01
N ARG A 15 6.45 -4.18 5.29
CA ARG A 15 6.62 -5.57 5.71
C ARG A 15 5.36 -6.39 5.44
N LEU A 16 4.20 -5.81 5.73
CA LEU A 16 2.91 -6.41 5.47
C LEU A 16 2.68 -6.62 3.97
N ALA A 17 2.99 -5.61 3.15
CA ALA A 17 2.89 -5.69 1.70
C ALA A 17 3.77 -6.80 1.10
N SER A 18 5.02 -6.95 1.55
CA SER A 18 5.90 -8.03 1.06
C SER A 18 5.39 -9.42 1.41
N LYS A 19 4.82 -9.61 2.61
CA LYS A 19 4.20 -10.89 3.00
C LYS A 19 2.94 -11.15 2.17
N ALA A 20 2.06 -10.15 2.05
CA ALA A 20 0.85 -10.26 1.26
C ALA A 20 1.15 -10.56 -0.22
N ALA A 21 2.12 -9.87 -0.84
CA ALA A 21 2.50 -10.14 -2.23
C ALA A 21 2.97 -11.59 -2.43
N LYS A 22 3.78 -12.13 -1.52
CA LYS A 22 4.24 -13.53 -1.59
C LYS A 22 3.10 -14.54 -1.47
N GLU A 23 2.18 -14.33 -0.53
CA GLU A 23 1.02 -15.20 -0.37
C GLU A 23 0.06 -15.11 -1.57
N ALA A 24 -0.10 -13.92 -2.16
CA ALA A 24 -0.91 -13.73 -3.35
C ALA A 24 -0.32 -14.48 -4.56
N LEU A 25 1.00 -14.47 -4.71
CA LEU A 25 1.71 -15.23 -5.75
C LEU A 25 1.57 -16.75 -5.59
N LYS A 26 1.36 -17.25 -4.38
CA LYS A 26 1.06 -18.67 -4.12
C LYS A 26 -0.37 -19.06 -4.51
N GLY A 27 -1.20 -18.11 -4.93
CA GLY A 27 -2.60 -18.33 -5.31
C GLY A 27 -3.61 -18.17 -4.16
N ASN A 28 -3.19 -17.62 -3.02
CA ASN A 28 -4.09 -17.31 -1.91
C ASN A 28 -4.83 -16.00 -2.16
N LYS A 29 -6.13 -15.95 -1.79
CA LYS A 29 -6.91 -14.71 -1.84
C LYS A 29 -6.67 -13.96 -0.54
N ILE A 30 -6.20 -12.71 -0.63
CA ILE A 30 -5.84 -11.92 0.54
C ILE A 30 -6.80 -10.75 0.70
N VAL A 31 -7.35 -10.62 1.90
CA VAL A 31 -8.20 -9.50 2.30
C VAL A 31 -7.49 -8.75 3.42
N ILE A 32 -7.10 -7.51 3.16
CA ILE A 32 -6.47 -6.64 4.16
C ILE A 32 -7.53 -5.71 4.74
N VAL A 33 -7.66 -5.69 6.05
CA VAL A 33 -8.59 -4.81 6.79
C VAL A 33 -7.80 -3.77 7.58
N ASN A 34 -8.46 -2.65 7.93
CA ASN A 34 -7.87 -1.53 8.69
C ASN A 34 -6.61 -0.92 8.05
N ALA A 35 -6.60 -0.75 6.72
CA ALA A 35 -5.46 -0.21 5.99
C ALA A 35 -5.05 1.22 6.41
N ASP A 36 -5.98 1.98 6.99
CA ASP A 36 -5.78 3.31 7.59
C ASP A 36 -4.95 3.28 8.87
N LYS A 37 -4.96 2.15 9.60
CA LYS A 37 -4.22 1.96 10.87
C LYS A 37 -2.81 1.39 10.68
N ALA A 38 -2.39 1.21 9.45
CA ALA A 38 -1.07 0.68 9.13
C ALA A 38 0.03 1.71 9.37
N ILE A 39 1.17 1.26 9.90
CA ILE A 39 2.28 2.13 10.30
C ILE A 39 3.24 2.32 9.12
N ILE A 40 3.55 3.58 8.81
CA ILE A 40 4.67 3.93 7.94
C ILE A 40 5.83 4.37 8.82
N SER A 41 6.93 3.63 8.77
CA SER A 41 8.14 3.96 9.53
C SER A 41 8.85 5.17 8.93
N GLY A 42 9.35 6.07 9.80
CA GLY A 42 10.13 7.24 9.41
C GLY A 42 9.45 8.55 9.83
N THR A 43 10.06 9.68 9.46
CA THR A 43 9.53 11.00 9.79
C THR A 43 8.33 11.34 8.90
N PRO A 44 7.17 11.74 9.46
CA PRO A 44 5.97 12.05 8.68
C PRO A 44 6.20 13.05 7.54
N LYS A 45 6.92 14.15 7.82
CA LYS A 45 7.27 15.18 6.82
C LYS A 45 8.03 14.61 5.62
N TYR A 46 8.90 13.64 5.85
CA TYR A 46 9.69 13.03 4.79
C TYR A 46 8.82 12.12 3.92
N THR A 47 8.00 11.29 4.56
CA THR A 47 7.04 10.41 3.87
C THR A 47 6.06 11.21 3.01
N GLU A 48 5.50 12.28 3.56
CA GLU A 48 4.58 13.18 2.85
C GLU A 48 5.26 13.86 1.66
N LYS A 49 6.50 14.33 1.84
CA LYS A 49 7.29 14.95 0.77
C LYS A 49 7.49 13.97 -0.39
N ILE A 50 7.92 12.75 -0.11
CA ILE A 50 8.09 11.69 -1.14
C ILE A 50 6.78 11.43 -1.86
N PHE A 51 5.67 11.34 -1.12
CA PHE A 51 4.37 11.09 -1.72
C PHE A 51 3.90 12.23 -2.62
N HIS A 52 4.11 13.48 -2.20
CA HIS A 52 3.82 14.66 -3.02
C HIS A 52 4.71 14.74 -4.26
N GLU A 53 5.99 14.41 -4.17
CA GLU A 53 6.88 14.32 -5.33
C GLU A 53 6.38 13.28 -6.34
N LYS A 54 5.86 12.16 -5.87
CA LYS A 54 5.24 11.13 -6.72
C LYS A 54 3.96 11.62 -7.40
N LEU A 55 3.11 12.35 -6.67
CA LEU A 55 1.87 12.95 -7.23
C LEU A 55 2.15 13.99 -8.30
N LYS A 56 3.23 14.77 -8.15
CA LYS A 56 3.63 15.80 -9.13
C LYS A 56 4.27 15.20 -10.39
N LYS A 57 4.70 13.94 -10.35
CA LYS A 57 5.26 13.25 -11.51
C LYS A 57 4.11 12.76 -12.39
N GLY A 58 4.11 13.20 -13.64
CA GLY A 58 3.20 12.68 -14.65
C GLY A 58 2.45 13.74 -15.43
N ASP A 59 1.73 13.25 -16.42
CA ASP A 59 0.74 14.02 -17.16
C ASP A 59 -0.65 13.76 -16.58
N PRO A 60 -1.52 14.77 -16.43
CA PRO A 60 -2.88 14.58 -15.89
C PRO A 60 -3.74 13.58 -16.67
N TYR A 61 -3.47 13.39 -17.97
CA TYR A 61 -4.24 12.50 -18.85
C TYR A 61 -3.58 11.14 -19.02
N HIS A 62 -2.25 11.04 -18.95
CA HIS A 62 -1.49 9.80 -19.18
C HIS A 62 -0.90 9.17 -17.90
N GLY A 63 -0.99 9.87 -16.77
CA GLY A 63 -0.53 9.40 -15.46
C GLY A 63 0.98 9.63 -15.23
N PRO A 64 1.55 9.07 -14.15
CA PRO A 64 0.96 8.08 -13.24
C PRO A 64 -0.13 8.61 -12.30
N PHE A 65 -1.24 7.86 -12.20
CA PHE A 65 -2.29 8.12 -11.23
C PHE A 65 -1.94 7.51 -9.88
N TYR A 66 -1.76 8.37 -8.88
CA TYR A 66 -1.55 7.95 -7.50
C TYR A 66 -2.86 8.04 -6.70
N PRO A 67 -3.31 6.93 -6.10
CA PRO A 67 -4.52 6.92 -5.28
C PRO A 67 -4.31 7.69 -3.98
N LYS A 68 -5.37 8.31 -3.46
CA LYS A 68 -5.36 9.11 -2.21
C LYS A 68 -6.02 8.38 -1.03
N THR A 69 -6.81 7.36 -1.30
CA THR A 69 -7.47 6.51 -0.31
C THR A 69 -6.49 5.52 0.32
N PRO A 70 -6.59 5.19 1.63
CA PRO A 70 -5.71 4.21 2.29
C PRO A 70 -5.67 2.86 1.57
N GLU A 71 -6.82 2.31 1.16
CA GLU A 71 -6.85 1.02 0.45
C GLU A 71 -6.15 1.10 -0.90
N GLY A 72 -6.35 2.21 -1.63
CA GLY A 72 -5.70 2.45 -2.91
C GLY A 72 -4.19 2.60 -2.77
N VAL A 73 -3.71 3.34 -1.76
CA VAL A 73 -2.28 3.47 -1.46
C VAL A 73 -1.72 2.10 -1.11
N MET A 74 -2.39 1.32 -0.27
CA MET A 74 -1.98 -0.03 0.10
C MET A 74 -1.89 -0.96 -1.12
N LYS A 75 -2.91 -0.97 -1.98
CA LYS A 75 -2.90 -1.73 -3.24
C LYS A 75 -1.75 -1.29 -4.16
N ARG A 76 -1.47 0.01 -4.23
CA ARG A 76 -0.35 0.54 -5.04
C ARG A 76 0.99 0.09 -4.50
N ILE A 77 1.15 -0.04 -3.17
CA ILE A 77 2.37 -0.53 -2.52
C ILE A 77 2.56 -2.02 -2.78
N ILE A 78 1.50 -2.83 -2.72
CA ILE A 78 1.58 -4.29 -2.98
C ILE A 78 1.86 -4.58 -4.46
N ARG A 79 1.31 -3.78 -5.37
CA ARG A 79 1.51 -3.92 -6.82
C ARG A 79 2.91 -3.52 -7.29
N GLY A 80 3.52 -2.56 -6.59
CA GLY A 80 4.80 -1.94 -6.97
C GLY A 80 5.95 -2.92 -6.94
#